data_AF-A0A7X9E914-F1
#
_entry.id   AF-A0A7X9E914-F1
#
_cell.length_a   1.000
_cell.length_b   1.000
_cell.length_c   1.000
_cell.angle_alpha   90.00
_cell.angle_beta   90.00
_cell.angle_gamma   90.00
#
_symmetry.space_group_name_H-M   'P 1'
#
loop_
_entity.id
_entity.type
_entity.pdbx_description
1 polymer ?
#
loop_
_entity_poly.entity_id
_entity_poly.type
_entity_poly.pdbx_seq_one_letter_code
_entity_poly.pdbx_strand_id
1 'polypeptide(L)'
;SIREIANILKSSTKTIRKAIDRLGIKKFWKFNGGGKYLHIKFTDTEEFKIKRKELREKWTELHSQYPDKSSNQIRKNNDGVYAWLKKYDSEWMEEHYRRINNKVNYFDWSERDAELLPQVKEVVKEMKEGKPEKITWTTIGSKLGISGWLSKRKEKLPLTKEYIESELESLEEYHIRKIKWGIEELERQEKEITLWNIVETAGVKPRYMQVIRTEIIEMLNVDDEFFSSY
;
A
#
# COMPACT_ATOMS: atom_id res chain seq x y z
N SER A 1 -22.93 -46.99 -7.99
CA SER A 1 -23.83 -45.88 -8.35
C SER A 1 -24.15 -45.87 -9.86
N ILE A 2 -25.17 -45.14 -10.36
CA ILE A 2 -25.39 -45.03 -11.84
C ILE A 2 -24.14 -44.47 -12.55
N ARG A 3 -23.37 -43.60 -11.89
CA ARG A 3 -22.13 -43.03 -12.44
C ARG A 3 -21.04 -44.09 -12.61
N GLU A 4 -20.88 -44.99 -11.64
CA GLU A 4 -19.96 -46.13 -11.78
C GLU A 4 -20.39 -47.07 -12.91
N ILE A 5 -21.67 -47.40 -13.03
CA ILE A 5 -22.18 -48.25 -14.11
C ILE A 5 -21.96 -47.60 -15.48
N ALA A 6 -22.21 -46.29 -15.56
CA ALA A 6 -21.93 -45.49 -16.76
C ALA A 6 -20.44 -45.51 -17.13
N ASN A 7 -19.54 -45.39 -16.15
CA ASN A 7 -18.10 -45.47 -16.39
C ASN A 7 -17.65 -46.88 -16.83
N ILE A 8 -18.12 -47.93 -16.17
CA ILE A 8 -17.80 -49.33 -16.51
C ILE A 8 -18.27 -49.66 -17.93
N LEU A 9 -19.49 -49.24 -18.26
CA LEU A 9 -20.09 -49.50 -19.58
C LEU A 9 -19.73 -48.43 -20.62
N LYS A 10 -18.81 -47.51 -20.30
CA LYS A 10 -18.38 -46.38 -21.14
C LYS A 10 -19.55 -45.67 -21.83
N SER A 11 -20.61 -45.41 -21.08
CA SER A 11 -21.85 -44.83 -21.58
C SER A 11 -22.30 -43.67 -20.72
N SER A 12 -23.27 -42.89 -21.20
CA SER A 12 -23.82 -41.80 -20.38
C SER A 12 -24.77 -42.33 -19.30
N THR A 13 -24.82 -41.65 -18.16
CA THR A 13 -25.79 -41.98 -17.09
C THR A 13 -27.24 -41.93 -17.57
N LYS A 14 -27.54 -41.13 -18.60
CA LYS A 14 -28.85 -41.05 -19.26
C LYS A 14 -29.15 -42.30 -20.09
N THR A 15 -28.16 -42.83 -20.80
CA THR A 15 -28.27 -44.08 -21.58
C THR A 15 -28.50 -45.28 -20.67
N ILE A 16 -27.75 -45.37 -19.57
CA ILE A 16 -27.92 -46.43 -18.57
C ILE A 16 -29.33 -46.41 -17.97
N ARG A 17 -29.89 -45.24 -17.67
CA ARG A 17 -31.29 -45.12 -17.20
C ARG A 17 -32.29 -45.66 -18.20
N LYS A 18 -32.18 -45.27 -19.48
CA LYS A 18 -33.08 -45.75 -20.55
C LYS A 18 -32.99 -47.26 -20.74
N ALA A 19 -31.79 -47.83 -20.69
CA ALA A 19 -31.59 -49.27 -20.81
C ALA A 19 -32.27 -50.03 -19.66
N ILE A 20 -32.15 -49.52 -18.43
CA ILE A 20 -32.77 -50.13 -17.25
C ILE A 20 -34.30 -50.05 -17.29
N ASP A 21 -34.86 -48.91 -17.74
CA ASP A 21 -36.30 -48.77 -17.97
C ASP A 21 -36.79 -49.75 -19.06
N ARG A 22 -36.05 -49.89 -20.16
CA ARG A 22 -36.39 -50.84 -21.26
C ARG A 22 -36.34 -52.30 -20.80
N LEU A 23 -35.38 -52.64 -19.94
CA LEU A 23 -35.18 -54.00 -19.43
C LEU A 23 -36.08 -54.33 -18.21
N GLY A 24 -36.90 -53.38 -17.75
CA GLY A 24 -37.79 -53.59 -16.61
C GLY A 24 -37.07 -53.87 -15.29
N ILE A 25 -35.78 -53.53 -15.19
CA ILE A 25 -34.96 -53.81 -13.99
C ILE A 25 -35.43 -52.88 -12.87
N LYS A 26 -35.78 -53.45 -11.70
CA LYS A 26 -36.20 -52.67 -10.53
C LYS A 26 -35.08 -51.72 -10.10
N LYS A 27 -35.38 -50.42 -10.09
CA LYS A 27 -34.41 -49.37 -9.73
C LYS A 27 -33.96 -49.57 -8.28
N PHE A 28 -32.67 -49.87 -8.09
CA PHE A 28 -32.08 -50.08 -6.75
C PHE A 28 -31.36 -48.84 -6.20
N TRP A 29 -31.20 -47.77 -6.99
CA TRP A 29 -30.70 -46.49 -6.49
C TRP A 29 -31.88 -45.60 -6.05
N LYS A 30 -31.84 -45.12 -4.80
CA LYS A 30 -32.95 -44.32 -4.27
C LYS A 30 -32.88 -42.83 -4.65
N PHE A 31 -31.72 -42.21 -4.90
CA PHE A 31 -31.67 -40.77 -5.18
C PHE A 31 -30.45 -40.37 -6.02
N ASN A 32 -30.64 -40.12 -7.33
CA ASN A 32 -29.55 -39.70 -8.23
C ASN A 32 -29.94 -38.45 -9.04
N GLY A 33 -30.19 -37.34 -8.32
CA GLY A 33 -30.51 -36.03 -8.90
C GLY A 33 -31.31 -35.12 -7.97
N GLY A 34 -30.79 -34.81 -6.78
CA GLY A 34 -31.39 -33.82 -5.87
C GLY A 34 -32.54 -34.31 -4.97
N GLY A 35 -33.09 -35.51 -5.19
CA GLY A 35 -34.20 -36.03 -4.39
C GLY A 35 -33.87 -36.50 -2.97
N LYS A 36 -32.59 -36.58 -2.59
CA LYS A 36 -32.18 -37.04 -1.25
C LYS A 36 -32.77 -36.16 -0.13
N TYR A 37 -33.03 -34.90 -0.45
CA TYR A 37 -33.53 -33.87 0.45
C TYR A 37 -34.82 -33.23 -0.08
N LEU A 38 -35.58 -33.93 -0.92
CA LEU A 38 -36.80 -33.38 -1.54
C LEU A 38 -37.85 -32.94 -0.50
N HIS A 39 -37.82 -33.55 0.69
CA HIS A 39 -38.77 -33.32 1.78
C HIS A 39 -38.11 -32.88 3.09
N ILE A 40 -36.79 -32.66 3.11
CA ILE A 40 -36.04 -32.33 4.34
C ILE A 40 -35.10 -31.18 4.00
N LYS A 41 -35.10 -30.11 4.79
CA LYS A 41 -34.14 -29.02 4.58
C LYS A 41 -32.74 -29.56 4.79
N PHE A 42 -31.77 -29.11 3.98
CA PHE A 42 -30.37 -29.54 4.11
C PHE A 42 -29.84 -29.39 5.55
N THR A 43 -30.28 -28.36 6.28
CA THR A 43 -29.95 -28.09 7.68
C THR A 43 -30.41 -29.16 8.68
N ASP A 44 -31.42 -29.95 8.31
CA ASP A 44 -32.03 -30.93 9.20
C ASP A 44 -31.48 -32.34 8.95
N THR A 45 -30.54 -32.47 8.01
CA THR A 45 -29.95 -33.73 7.59
C THR A 45 -28.87 -34.18 8.58
N GLU A 46 -28.69 -35.49 8.73
CA GLU A 46 -27.61 -36.03 9.56
C GLU A 46 -26.23 -35.63 9.03
N GLU A 47 -26.06 -35.53 7.71
CA GLU A 47 -24.82 -35.03 7.10
C GLU A 47 -24.50 -33.60 7.54
N PHE A 48 -25.51 -32.73 7.62
CA PHE A 48 -25.33 -31.37 8.11
C PHE A 48 -24.96 -31.35 9.59
N LYS A 49 -25.61 -32.16 10.43
CA LYS A 49 -25.30 -32.24 11.87
C LYS A 49 -23.87 -32.73 12.11
N ILE A 50 -23.42 -33.75 11.38
CA ILE A 50 -22.05 -34.27 11.42
C ILE A 50 -21.07 -33.18 10.98
N LYS A 51 -21.29 -32.57 9.82
CA LYS A 51 -20.41 -31.51 9.29
C LYS A 51 -20.33 -30.30 10.23
N ARG A 52 -21.45 -29.90 10.84
CA ARG A 52 -21.48 -28.83 11.84
C ARG A 52 -20.59 -29.18 13.03
N LYS A 53 -20.71 -30.40 13.56
CA LYS A 53 -19.90 -30.87 14.68
C LYS A 53 -18.41 -30.88 14.36
N GLU A 54 -18.02 -31.46 13.22
CA GLU A 54 -16.62 -31.50 12.77
C GLU A 54 -16.01 -30.10 12.62
N LEU A 55 -16.76 -29.15 12.05
CA LEU A 55 -16.28 -27.78 11.87
C LEU A 55 -16.19 -27.02 13.19
N ARG A 56 -17.10 -27.26 14.15
CA ARG A 56 -17.00 -26.72 15.51
C ARG A 56 -15.75 -27.23 16.21
N GLU A 57 -15.51 -28.54 16.17
CA GLU A 57 -14.31 -29.17 16.77
C GLU A 57 -13.04 -28.60 16.15
N LYS A 58 -12.98 -28.51 14.82
CA LYS A 58 -11.84 -27.92 14.11
C LYS A 58 -11.62 -26.44 14.50
N TRP A 59 -12.69 -25.67 14.66
CA TRP A 59 -12.58 -24.27 15.09
C TRP A 59 -12.03 -24.15 16.52
N THR A 60 -12.51 -24.99 17.43
CA THR A 60 -11.99 -25.06 18.81
C THR A 60 -10.53 -25.52 18.85
N GLU A 61 -10.15 -26.51 18.05
CA GLU A 61 -8.78 -26.98 17.93
C GLU A 61 -7.84 -25.86 17.45
N LEU A 62 -8.23 -25.10 16.42
CA LEU A 62 -7.47 -23.95 15.95
C LEU A 62 -7.27 -22.91 17.06
N HIS A 63 -8.26 -22.70 17.92
CA HIS A 63 -8.15 -21.82 19.07
C HIS A 63 -7.26 -22.35 20.20
N SER A 64 -7.15 -23.68 20.33
CA SER A 64 -6.23 -24.33 21.27
C SER A 64 -4.79 -24.29 20.77
N GLN A 65 -4.55 -24.51 19.48
CA GLN A 65 -3.22 -24.44 18.87
C GLN A 65 -2.66 -23.02 18.84
N TYR A 66 -3.51 -21.99 18.77
CA TYR A 66 -3.10 -20.59 18.68
C TYR A 66 -3.76 -19.72 19.77
N PRO A 67 -3.31 -19.84 21.04
CA PRO A 67 -3.90 -19.07 22.14
C PRO A 67 -3.68 -17.55 21.99
N ASP A 68 -2.60 -17.11 21.34
CA ASP A 68 -2.30 -15.67 21.20
C ASP A 68 -2.88 -15.03 19.94
N LYS A 69 -3.56 -15.81 19.07
CA LYS A 69 -4.13 -15.30 17.82
C LYS A 69 -5.61 -15.00 17.94
N SER A 70 -6.03 -13.88 17.33
CA SER A 70 -7.43 -13.54 17.18
C SER A 70 -8.12 -14.46 16.18
N SER A 71 -9.44 -14.62 16.29
CA SER A 71 -10.24 -15.35 15.28
C SER A 71 -10.08 -14.75 13.88
N ASN A 72 -9.83 -13.42 13.78
CA ASN A 72 -9.56 -12.75 12.51
C ASN A 72 -8.22 -13.16 11.88
N GLN A 73 -7.21 -13.46 12.69
CA GLN A 73 -5.92 -13.99 12.21
C GLN A 73 -6.04 -15.48 11.87
N ILE A 74 -6.75 -16.26 12.68
CA ILE A 74 -6.96 -17.70 12.48
C ILE A 74 -7.73 -17.97 11.17
N ARG A 75 -8.77 -17.17 10.87
CA ARG A 75 -9.57 -17.37 9.66
C ARG A 75 -8.81 -17.11 8.36
N LYS A 76 -7.76 -16.28 8.34
CA LYS A 76 -7.01 -15.98 7.11
C LYS A 76 -6.48 -17.25 6.42
N ASN A 77 -6.13 -18.26 7.21
CA ASN A 77 -5.62 -19.55 6.72
C ASN A 77 -6.68 -20.67 6.77
N ASN A 78 -7.87 -20.40 7.29
CA ASN A 78 -8.94 -21.39 7.54
C ASN A 78 -10.33 -20.87 7.13
N ASP A 79 -10.38 -20.07 6.06
CA ASP A 79 -11.58 -19.31 5.70
C ASP A 79 -12.78 -20.20 5.40
N GLY A 80 -12.56 -21.40 4.86
CA GLY A 80 -13.63 -22.38 4.60
C GLY A 80 -14.37 -22.84 5.86
N VAL A 81 -13.68 -22.96 7.00
CA VAL A 81 -14.30 -23.31 8.29
C VAL A 81 -15.13 -22.14 8.80
N TYR A 82 -14.53 -20.95 8.80
CA TYR A 82 -15.18 -19.71 9.21
C TYR A 82 -16.43 -19.40 8.37
N ALA A 83 -16.31 -19.42 7.04
CA ALA A 83 -17.39 -19.06 6.13
C ALA A 83 -18.58 -20.02 6.24
N TRP A 84 -18.33 -21.31 6.46
CA TRP A 84 -19.40 -22.29 6.64
C TRP A 84 -20.13 -22.08 7.97
N LEU A 85 -19.40 -21.96 9.08
CA LEU A 85 -19.99 -21.72 10.41
C LEU A 85 -20.70 -20.37 10.47
N LYS A 86 -20.11 -19.31 9.91
CA LYS A 86 -20.76 -18.00 9.87
C LYS A 86 -22.07 -18.00 9.08
N LYS A 87 -22.16 -18.82 8.02
CA LYS A 87 -23.35 -18.93 7.17
C LYS A 87 -24.47 -19.79 7.78
N TYR A 88 -24.11 -20.89 8.44
CA TYR A 88 -25.07 -21.91 8.87
C TYR A 88 -25.21 -22.07 10.39
N ASP A 89 -24.33 -21.45 11.17
CA ASP A 89 -24.22 -21.59 12.62
C ASP A 89 -23.71 -20.28 13.26
N SER A 90 -24.28 -19.15 12.83
CA SER A 90 -23.75 -17.81 13.12
C SER A 90 -23.74 -17.48 14.61
N GLU A 91 -24.75 -17.92 15.38
CA GLU A 91 -24.84 -17.65 16.82
C GLU A 91 -23.68 -18.33 17.56
N TRP A 92 -23.49 -19.63 17.33
CA TRP A 92 -22.36 -20.36 17.91
C TRP A 92 -21.03 -19.75 17.49
N MET A 93 -20.90 -19.38 16.21
CA MET A 93 -19.70 -18.77 15.68
C MET A 93 -19.37 -17.45 16.37
N GLU A 94 -20.39 -16.63 16.66
CA GLU A 94 -20.26 -15.34 17.32
C GLU A 94 -19.85 -15.49 18.79
N GLU A 95 -20.45 -16.43 19.52
CA GLU A 95 -20.08 -16.77 20.90
C GLU A 95 -18.63 -17.26 21.00
N HIS A 96 -18.15 -18.01 20.01
CA HIS A 96 -16.81 -18.58 19.98
C HIS A 96 -15.82 -17.73 19.16
N TYR A 97 -16.18 -16.48 18.85
CA TYR A 97 -15.32 -15.55 18.13
C TYR A 97 -14.42 -14.77 19.10
N ARG A 98 -13.12 -15.10 19.12
CA ARG A 98 -12.11 -14.40 19.89
C ARG A 98 -11.76 -13.05 19.25
N ARG A 99 -12.30 -11.99 19.83
CA ARG A 99 -11.86 -10.61 19.59
C ARG A 99 -10.70 -10.30 20.52
N ILE A 100 -9.47 -10.33 19.99
CA ILE A 100 -8.37 -9.69 20.69
C ILE A 100 -8.53 -8.20 20.43
N ASN A 101 -8.77 -7.43 21.48
CA ASN A 101 -8.63 -5.99 21.44
C ASN A 101 -7.14 -5.71 21.20
N ASN A 102 -6.76 -5.58 19.93
CA ASN A 102 -5.51 -4.93 19.60
C ASN A 102 -5.64 -3.51 20.16
N LYS A 103 -5.01 -3.24 21.31
CA LYS A 103 -4.73 -1.87 21.70
C LYS A 103 -4.05 -1.27 20.48
N VAL A 104 -4.74 -0.36 19.79
CA VAL A 104 -4.16 0.41 18.70
C VAL A 104 -2.92 1.02 19.33
N ASN A 105 -1.73 0.63 18.87
CA ASN A 105 -0.51 1.28 19.34
C ASN A 105 -0.74 2.76 19.10
N TYR A 106 -0.87 3.51 20.19
CA TYR A 106 -1.01 4.95 20.15
C TYR A 106 0.32 5.43 19.60
N PHE A 107 0.36 5.63 18.28
CA PHE A 107 1.53 6.16 17.63
C PHE A 107 1.62 7.61 18.07
N ASP A 108 2.49 7.88 19.05
CA ASP A 108 2.71 9.22 19.58
C ASP A 108 3.39 10.06 18.49
N TRP A 109 2.60 10.95 17.90
CA TRP A 109 3.08 11.83 16.84
C TRP A 109 4.09 12.84 17.38
N SER A 110 4.03 13.19 18.66
CA SER A 110 4.96 14.12 19.28
C SER A 110 6.33 13.48 19.48
N GLU A 111 6.39 12.22 19.93
CA GLU A 111 7.65 11.47 19.99
C GLU A 111 8.25 11.31 18.59
N ARG A 112 7.42 10.95 17.60
CA ARG A 112 7.88 10.82 16.22
C ARG A 112 8.39 12.13 15.63
N ASP A 113 7.73 13.24 15.94
CA ASP A 113 8.15 14.57 15.48
C ASP A 113 9.50 14.97 16.06
N ALA A 114 9.73 14.69 17.34
CA ALA A 114 11.02 14.91 17.99
C ALA A 114 12.14 14.04 17.39
N GLU A 115 11.87 12.77 17.06
CA GLU A 115 12.84 11.88 16.38
C GLU A 115 13.15 12.30 14.94
N LEU A 116 12.15 12.87 14.25
CA LEU A 116 12.24 13.19 12.83
C LEU A 116 12.98 14.51 12.59
N LEU A 117 12.80 15.50 13.47
CA LEU A 117 13.43 16.81 13.37
C LEU A 117 14.95 16.77 13.12
N PRO A 118 15.79 16.02 13.86
CA PRO A 118 17.23 15.98 13.60
C PRO A 118 17.56 15.40 12.22
N GLN A 119 16.85 14.37 11.77
CA GLN A 119 17.05 13.76 10.45
C GLN A 119 16.71 14.74 9.32
N VAL A 120 15.63 15.51 9.50
CA VAL A 120 15.25 16.55 8.54
C VAL A 120 16.28 17.66 8.49
N LYS A 121 16.83 18.09 9.64
CA LYS A 121 17.91 19.09 9.70
C LYS A 121 19.16 18.63 8.97
N GLU A 122 19.54 17.37 9.16
CA GLU A 122 20.69 16.77 8.47
C GLU A 122 20.47 16.74 6.96
N VAL A 123 19.31 16.25 6.50
CA VAL A 123 18.97 16.24 5.07
C VAL A 123 18.95 17.64 4.46
N VAL A 124 18.38 18.63 5.15
CA VAL A 124 18.36 20.02 4.66
C VAL A 124 19.78 20.58 4.59
N LYS A 125 20.64 20.28 5.57
CA LYS A 125 22.06 20.66 5.54
C LYS A 125 22.76 20.05 4.32
N GLU A 126 22.62 18.75 4.09
CA GLU A 126 23.18 18.07 2.91
C GLU A 126 22.64 18.66 1.59
N MET A 127 21.37 19.05 1.54
CA MET A 127 20.76 19.69 0.35
C MET A 127 21.29 21.10 0.06
N LYS A 128 21.86 21.76 1.08
CA LYS A 128 22.56 23.04 0.95
C LYS A 128 24.03 22.84 0.58
N GLU A 129 24.60 21.67 0.82
CA GLU A 129 25.97 21.32 0.50
C GLU A 129 26.06 20.75 -0.94
N GLY A 130 26.89 21.37 -1.78
CA GLY A 130 27.08 20.93 -3.17
C GLY A 130 26.00 21.45 -4.12
N LYS A 131 25.56 20.60 -5.07
CA LYS A 131 24.67 21.04 -6.15
C LYS A 131 23.27 21.35 -5.60
N PRO A 132 22.74 22.57 -5.80
CA PRO A 132 21.49 22.98 -5.19
C PRO A 132 20.29 22.12 -5.61
N GLU A 133 19.63 21.52 -4.62
CA GLU A 133 18.35 20.84 -4.76
C GLU A 133 17.22 21.66 -4.11
N LYS A 134 16.06 21.75 -4.75
CA LYS A 134 14.96 22.57 -4.22
C LYS A 134 14.46 21.99 -2.90
N ILE A 135 14.53 22.78 -1.83
CA ILE A 135 14.02 22.40 -0.52
C ILE A 135 12.50 22.41 -0.56
N THR A 136 11.91 21.21 -0.55
CA THR A 136 10.47 21.03 -0.48
C THR A 136 10.15 19.83 0.39
N TRP A 137 8.93 19.78 0.91
CA TRP A 137 8.38 18.62 1.59
C TRP A 137 8.58 17.30 0.83
N THR A 138 8.45 17.35 -0.49
CA THR A 138 8.58 16.17 -1.35
C THR A 138 10.04 15.73 -1.48
N THR A 139 10.96 16.68 -1.69
CA THR A 139 12.40 16.39 -1.81
C THR A 139 12.94 15.81 -0.51
N ILE A 140 12.63 16.45 0.64
CA ILE A 140 13.03 15.99 1.97
C ILE A 140 12.45 14.59 2.24
N GLY A 141 11.15 14.40 2.01
CA GLY A 141 10.50 13.11 2.20
C GLY A 141 11.05 12.02 1.29
N SER A 142 11.50 12.36 0.08
CA SER A 142 12.14 11.43 -0.84
C SER A 142 13.51 10.98 -0.33
N LYS A 143 14.35 11.90 0.15
CA LYS A 143 15.67 11.59 0.73
C LYS A 143 15.56 10.73 1.99
N LEU A 144 14.55 10.97 2.81
CA LEU A 144 14.26 10.19 4.01
C LEU A 144 13.48 8.88 3.75
N GLY A 145 13.06 8.60 2.51
CA GLY A 145 12.26 7.40 2.19
C GLY A 145 10.84 7.39 2.77
N ILE A 146 10.31 8.55 3.20
CA ILE A 146 9.02 8.71 3.89
C ILE A 146 8.03 9.62 3.14
N SER A 147 8.28 9.89 1.86
CA SER A 147 7.47 10.76 1.00
C SER A 147 5.97 10.42 1.01
N GLY A 148 5.64 9.13 1.14
CA GLY A 148 4.26 8.63 1.12
C GLY A 148 3.36 9.14 2.25
N TRP A 149 3.93 9.59 3.37
CA TRP A 149 3.15 10.07 4.53
C TRP A 149 3.62 11.40 5.12
N LEU A 150 4.87 11.81 4.96
CA LEU A 150 5.40 13.06 5.53
C LEU A 150 4.54 14.26 5.13
N SER A 151 4.26 14.41 3.84
CA SER A 151 3.44 15.50 3.30
C SER A 151 1.96 15.42 3.67
N LYS A 152 1.46 14.23 4.00
CA LYS A 152 0.05 14.00 4.37
C LYS A 152 -0.21 14.23 5.86
N ARG A 153 0.84 14.26 6.68
CA ARG A 153 0.75 14.32 8.14
C ARG A 153 1.45 15.54 8.74
N LYS A 154 1.68 16.60 7.95
CA LYS A 154 2.34 17.84 8.38
C LYS A 154 1.71 18.45 9.64
N GLU A 155 0.39 18.45 9.72
CA GLU A 155 -0.34 18.99 10.88
C GLU A 155 -0.13 18.19 12.18
N LYS A 156 0.42 16.98 12.08
CA LYS A 156 0.77 16.15 13.23
C LYS A 156 2.24 16.27 13.64
N LEU A 157 3.02 17.06 12.92
CA LEU A 157 4.46 17.21 13.09
C LEU A 157 4.81 18.71 13.26
N PRO A 158 4.33 19.38 14.32
CA PRO A 158 4.51 20.83 14.47
C PRO A 158 5.97 21.28 14.42
N LEU A 159 6.89 20.58 15.10
CA LEU A 159 8.32 20.94 15.16
C LEU A 159 8.98 20.77 13.80
N THR A 160 8.76 19.63 13.13
CA THR A 160 9.28 19.38 11.80
C THR A 160 8.66 20.33 10.76
N LYS A 161 7.37 20.64 10.90
CA LYS A 161 6.65 21.56 10.01
C LYS A 161 7.22 22.96 10.09
N GLU A 162 7.37 23.49 11.31
CA GLU A 162 7.95 24.81 11.54
C GLU A 162 9.36 24.90 10.93
N TYR A 163 10.20 23.90 11.17
CA TYR A 163 11.54 23.86 10.60
C TYR A 163 11.53 23.81 9.06
N ILE A 164 10.77 22.90 8.45
CA ILE A 164 10.72 22.80 6.99
C ILE A 164 10.19 24.08 6.38
N GLU A 165 9.12 24.67 6.94
CA GLU A 165 8.54 25.91 6.45
C GLU A 165 9.50 27.10 6.57
N SER A 166 10.34 27.15 7.61
CA SER A 166 11.41 28.15 7.73
C SER A 166 12.52 28.00 6.67
N GLU A 167 12.63 26.82 6.07
CA GLU A 167 13.65 26.47 5.07
C GLU A 167 13.05 26.34 3.66
N LEU A 168 11.74 26.59 3.49
CA LEU A 168 11.10 26.53 2.18
C LEU A 168 11.55 27.70 1.32
N GLU A 169 12.16 27.38 0.20
CA GLU A 169 12.57 28.37 -0.78
C GLU A 169 11.45 28.61 -1.80
N SER A 170 11.21 29.89 -2.11
CA SER A 170 10.50 30.30 -3.32
C SER A 170 11.21 29.79 -4.58
N LEU A 171 10.55 29.88 -5.73
CA LEU A 171 11.18 29.45 -6.98
C LEU A 171 12.38 30.34 -7.32
N GLU A 172 12.25 31.62 -7.01
CA GLU A 172 13.22 32.70 -7.22
C GLU A 172 14.45 32.49 -6.34
N GLU A 173 14.29 32.29 -5.03
CA GLU A 173 15.39 32.02 -4.09
C GLU A 173 16.16 30.75 -4.47
N TYR A 174 15.44 29.70 -4.88
CA TYR A 174 16.07 28.48 -5.38
C TYR A 174 16.90 28.72 -6.65
N HIS A 175 16.38 29.52 -7.59
CA HIS A 175 17.14 29.87 -8.80
C HIS A 175 18.35 30.76 -8.50
N ILE A 176 18.22 31.72 -7.58
CA ILE A 176 19.33 32.53 -7.09
C ILE A 176 20.43 31.64 -6.53
N ARG A 177 20.09 30.69 -5.64
CA ARG A 177 21.06 29.74 -5.07
C ARG A 177 21.72 28.87 -6.14
N LYS A 178 20.95 28.40 -7.13
CA LYS A 178 21.49 27.66 -8.28
C LYS A 178 22.49 28.47 -9.10
N ILE A 179 22.22 29.76 -9.30
CA ILE A 179 23.09 30.64 -10.07
C ILE A 179 24.37 30.94 -9.29
N LYS A 180 24.26 31.25 -7.99
CA LYS A 180 25.42 31.41 -7.10
C LYS A 180 26.34 30.20 -7.17
N TRP A 181 25.78 29.00 -6.98
CA TRP A 181 26.54 27.76 -7.12
C TRP A 181 27.14 27.58 -8.51
N GLY A 182 26.40 27.93 -9.56
CA GLY A 182 26.91 27.85 -10.93
C GLY A 182 28.08 28.79 -11.19
N ILE A 183 28.07 30.00 -10.61
CA ILE A 183 29.17 30.97 -10.69
C ILE A 183 30.39 30.44 -9.94
N GLU A 184 30.23 30.02 -8.69
CA GLU A 184 31.32 29.44 -7.87
C GLU A 184 31.95 28.22 -8.56
N GLU A 185 31.15 27.39 -9.21
CA GLU A 185 31.63 26.22 -9.95
C GLU A 185 32.39 26.61 -11.23
N LEU A 186 31.97 27.67 -11.93
CA LEU A 186 32.69 28.20 -13.08
C LEU A 186 34.04 28.80 -12.68
N GLU A 187 34.07 29.55 -11.57
CA GLU A 187 35.30 30.09 -10.97
C GLU A 187 36.26 28.96 -10.59
N ARG A 188 35.75 27.90 -9.95
CA ARG A 188 36.55 26.70 -9.59
C ARG A 188 37.13 25.99 -10.81
N GLN A 189 36.44 26.05 -11.95
CA GLN A 189 36.88 25.47 -13.22
C GLN A 189 37.73 26.44 -14.06
N GLU A 190 38.00 27.65 -13.58
CA GLU A 190 38.69 28.72 -14.31
C GLU A 190 38.05 29.02 -15.69
N LYS A 191 36.73 28.90 -15.78
CA LYS A 191 35.97 29.20 -17.00
C LYS A 191 35.48 30.63 -17.00
N GLU A 192 35.30 31.19 -18.20
CA GLU A 192 34.71 32.50 -18.37
C GLU A 192 33.27 32.54 -17.86
N ILE A 193 32.94 33.55 -17.05
CA ILE A 193 31.60 33.76 -16.52
C ILE A 193 30.77 34.47 -17.59
N THR A 194 30.19 33.70 -18.49
CA THR A 194 29.21 34.17 -19.48
C THR A 194 27.80 33.71 -19.10
N LEU A 195 26.77 34.43 -19.56
CA LEU A 195 25.38 34.03 -19.30
C LEU A 195 25.09 32.60 -19.78
N TRP A 196 25.66 32.19 -20.92
CA TRP A 196 25.52 30.83 -21.44
C TRP A 196 26.17 29.77 -20.55
N ASN A 197 27.40 30.03 -20.07
CA ASN A 197 28.09 29.12 -19.14
C ASN A 197 27.35 29.00 -17.80
N ILE A 198 26.74 30.08 -17.30
CA ILE A 198 25.91 30.04 -16.10
C ILE A 198 24.64 29.22 -16.37
N VAL A 199 23.96 29.42 -17.51
CA VAL A 199 22.77 28.63 -17.89
C VAL A 199 23.11 27.15 -17.97
N GLU A 200 24.23 26.78 -18.58
CA GLU A 200 24.67 25.39 -18.74
C GLU A 200 25.04 24.77 -17.37
N THR A 201 25.84 25.47 -16.58
CA THR A 201 26.34 24.97 -15.30
C THR A 201 25.24 24.92 -14.26
N ALA A 202 24.56 26.04 -14.02
CA ALA A 202 23.45 26.11 -13.08
C ALA A 202 22.24 25.31 -13.59
N GLY A 203 21.99 25.23 -14.89
CA GLY A 203 20.77 24.60 -15.42
C GLY A 203 19.50 25.40 -15.09
N VAL A 204 19.59 26.74 -15.12
CA VAL A 204 18.45 27.66 -14.96
C VAL A 204 18.17 28.28 -16.33
N LYS A 205 16.91 28.17 -16.80
CA LYS A 205 16.54 28.68 -18.13
C LYS A 205 16.58 30.22 -18.15
N PRO A 206 16.95 30.86 -19.27
CA PRO A 206 17.03 32.32 -19.39
C PRO A 206 15.76 33.05 -18.93
N ARG A 207 14.57 32.54 -19.25
CA ARG A 207 13.28 33.12 -18.81
C ARG A 207 13.17 33.29 -17.30
N TYR A 208 13.80 32.41 -16.51
CA TYR A 208 13.78 32.51 -15.06
C TYR A 208 14.86 33.46 -14.55
N MET A 209 16.01 33.52 -15.24
CA MET A 209 17.06 34.50 -14.94
C MET A 209 16.59 35.94 -15.16
N GLN A 210 15.73 36.18 -16.15
CA GLN A 210 15.11 37.49 -16.36
C GLN A 210 14.27 37.97 -15.17
N VAL A 211 13.66 37.05 -14.42
CA VAL A 211 12.86 37.38 -13.23
C VAL A 211 13.75 37.84 -12.08
N ILE A 212 14.95 37.27 -11.96
CA ILE A 212 15.93 37.54 -10.91
C ILE A 212 17.16 38.29 -11.46
N ARG A 213 16.94 39.11 -12.50
CA ARG A 213 18.01 39.75 -13.28
C ARG A 213 18.83 40.70 -12.40
N THR A 214 18.15 41.53 -11.64
CA THR A 214 18.77 42.52 -10.75
C THR A 214 19.71 41.84 -9.76
N GLU A 215 19.27 40.74 -9.16
CA GLU A 215 20.06 39.97 -8.20
C GLU A 215 21.31 39.36 -8.87
N ILE A 216 21.21 38.89 -10.12
CA ILE A 216 22.36 38.35 -10.87
C ILE A 216 23.38 39.44 -11.19
N ILE A 217 22.92 40.62 -11.62
CA ILE A 217 23.77 41.79 -11.91
C ILE A 217 24.53 42.20 -10.63
N GLU A 218 23.81 42.32 -9.51
CA GLU A 218 24.41 42.65 -8.21
C GLU A 218 25.42 41.58 -7.75
N MET A 219 25.10 40.30 -7.93
CA MET A 219 26.00 39.19 -7.57
C MET A 219 27.32 39.19 -8.35
N LEU A 220 27.26 39.53 -9.64
CA LEU A 220 28.42 39.52 -10.54
C LEU A 220 29.14 40.87 -10.61
N ASN A 221 28.54 41.93 -10.07
CA ASN A 221 29.01 43.31 -10.20
C ASN A 221 29.29 43.70 -11.68
N VAL A 222 28.34 43.37 -12.56
CA VAL A 222 28.40 43.63 -14.01
C VAL A 222 27.32 44.63 -14.42
N ASP A 223 27.46 45.21 -15.61
CA ASP A 223 26.44 46.09 -16.18
C ASP A 223 25.30 45.32 -16.84
N ASP A 224 24.21 46.03 -17.13
CA ASP A 224 22.96 45.51 -17.70
C ASP A 224 23.17 44.80 -19.06
N GLU A 225 24.25 45.17 -19.77
CA GLU A 225 24.70 44.59 -21.04
C GLU A 225 25.11 43.11 -20.94
N PHE A 226 25.37 42.59 -19.73
CA PHE A 226 25.67 41.17 -19.51
C PHE A 226 24.56 40.25 -20.06
N PHE A 227 23.31 40.72 -20.00
CA PHE A 227 22.14 40.01 -20.52
C PHE A 227 21.85 40.25 -22.00
N SER A 228 22.59 41.15 -22.66
CA SER A 228 22.47 41.44 -24.11
C SER A 228 23.12 40.36 -24.99
N SER A 229 23.78 39.38 -24.38
CA SER A 229 24.47 38.26 -25.05
C SER A 229 23.55 37.12 -25.50
N TYR A 230 22.23 37.36 -25.59
CA TYR A 230 21.20 36.38 -25.96
C TYR A 230 20.27 36.87 -27.07
#